data_AF-A0A952TI86-F1
#
_entry.id   AF-A0A952TI86-F1
#
_cell.length_a   1.000
_cell.length_b   1.000
_cell.length_c   1.000
_cell.angle_alpha   90.00
_cell.angle_beta   90.00
_cell.angle_gamma   90.00
#
_symmetry.space_group_name_H-M   'P 1'
#
loop_
_entity.id
_entity.type
_entity.pdbx_description
1 polymer ?
#
loop_
_entity_poly.entity_id
_entity_poly.type
_entity_poly.pdbx_seq_one_letter_code
_entity_poly.pdbx_strand_id
1 'polypeptide(L)'
;METKTLRETLSAELKRRQDKNPAYSLRAFAKNLGLSPAQVSQVISGKRAVTMKTYRRIAEILHFSPLESMQFLEEISKGEAAIDQRKMMMSEDEFRLIADWWHFAILSLTHIPGMKKDAHLISERLGISPDQARQAIERLERMGVLSVGAKFEQICDAIRVITEKPSVSIQRSHQQTLALAAEKLSVPLELRDYTSMTMAINPKNLPKAKKAIEDFRNNIVKLLDKGEASEVYTFACQLFPLTQVPEPAVAKEA
;
A
#
# COMPACT_ATOMS: atom_id res chain seq x y z
N MET A 1 -15.58 -12.57 -8.97
CA MET A 1 -14.46 -12.67 -8.00
C MET A 1 -14.78 -13.81 -7.06
N GLU A 2 -13.90 -14.81 -6.92
CA GLU A 2 -14.03 -15.79 -5.82
C GLU A 2 -13.90 -15.05 -4.50
N THR A 3 -14.89 -15.21 -3.61
CA THR A 3 -14.86 -14.63 -2.27
C THR A 3 -13.85 -15.41 -1.44
N LYS A 4 -12.67 -14.84 -1.24
CA LYS A 4 -11.60 -15.47 -0.45
C LYS A 4 -11.97 -15.41 1.03
N THR A 5 -11.79 -16.50 1.76
CA THR A 5 -12.03 -16.56 3.21
C THR A 5 -10.85 -15.99 4.01
N LEU A 6 -11.07 -15.68 5.29
CA LEU A 6 -9.97 -15.26 6.18
C LEU A 6 -8.88 -16.35 6.26
N ARG A 7 -9.30 -17.62 6.31
CA ARG A 7 -8.42 -18.79 6.34
C ARG A 7 -7.52 -18.87 5.11
N GLU A 8 -8.10 -18.73 3.93
CA GLU A 8 -7.36 -18.78 2.66
C GLU A 8 -6.40 -17.61 2.54
N THR A 9 -6.80 -16.44 3.02
CA THR A 9 -5.95 -15.25 3.08
C THR A 9 -4.74 -15.46 3.98
N LEU A 10 -4.93 -16.00 5.18
CA LEU A 10 -3.84 -16.35 6.09
C LEU A 10 -2.90 -17.42 5.53
N SER A 11 -3.46 -18.43 4.88
CA SER A 11 -2.69 -19.53 4.27
C SER A 11 -1.84 -19.02 3.11
N ALA A 12 -2.43 -18.20 2.23
CA ALA A 12 -1.74 -17.59 1.11
C ALA A 12 -0.63 -16.63 1.56
N GLU A 13 -0.89 -15.83 2.60
CA GLU A 13 0.12 -14.90 3.13
C GLU A 13 1.29 -15.63 3.79
N LEU A 14 1.03 -16.70 4.55
CA LEU A 14 2.08 -17.56 5.08
C LEU A 14 2.95 -18.12 3.94
N LYS A 15 2.31 -18.71 2.92
CA LYS A 15 3.00 -19.29 1.77
C LYS A 15 3.84 -18.25 1.03
N ARG A 16 3.29 -17.05 0.77
CA ARG A 16 4.02 -15.95 0.12
C ARG A 16 5.32 -15.58 0.86
N ARG A 17 5.28 -15.57 2.21
CA ARG A 17 6.48 -15.29 3.02
C ARG A 17 7.48 -16.44 3.01
N GLN A 18 7.00 -17.68 2.93
CA GLN A 18 7.84 -18.87 2.76
C GLN A 18 8.52 -18.92 1.39
N ASP A 19 7.80 -18.54 0.33
CA ASP A 19 8.36 -18.48 -1.02
C ASP A 19 9.48 -17.43 -1.11
N LYS A 20 9.34 -16.30 -0.40
CA LYS A 20 10.38 -15.26 -0.31
C LYS A 20 11.55 -15.64 0.61
N ASN A 21 11.28 -16.40 1.66
CA ASN A 21 12.28 -16.87 2.62
C ASN A 21 11.93 -18.30 3.04
N PRO A 22 12.59 -19.33 2.47
CA PRO A 22 12.31 -20.73 2.78
C PRO A 22 12.45 -21.09 4.28
N ALA A 23 13.23 -20.32 5.04
CA ALA A 23 13.37 -20.49 6.49
C ALA A 23 12.21 -19.86 7.31
N TYR A 24 11.31 -19.11 6.67
CA TYR A 24 10.15 -18.52 7.34
C TYR A 24 9.19 -19.61 7.81
N SER A 25 8.95 -19.68 9.12
CA SER A 25 8.15 -20.74 9.71
C SER A 25 6.76 -20.24 10.14
N LEU A 26 5.85 -21.18 10.36
CA LEU A 26 4.56 -20.91 11.01
C LEU A 26 4.75 -20.21 12.37
N ARG A 27 5.83 -20.54 13.10
CA ARG A 27 6.15 -19.89 14.39
C ARG A 27 6.53 -18.42 14.20
N ALA A 28 7.31 -18.10 13.17
CA ALA A 28 7.66 -16.73 12.83
C ALA A 28 6.42 -15.92 12.39
N PHE A 29 5.53 -16.54 11.62
CA PHE A 29 4.26 -15.93 11.23
C PHE A 29 3.36 -15.67 12.44
N ALA A 30 3.21 -16.66 13.32
CA ALA A 30 2.44 -16.51 14.55
C ALA A 30 3.00 -15.42 15.46
N LYS A 31 4.33 -15.36 15.61
CA LYS A 31 5.01 -14.27 16.33
C LYS A 31 4.69 -12.90 15.72
N ASN A 32 4.72 -12.78 14.39
CA ASN A 32 4.38 -11.53 13.71
C ASN A 32 2.91 -11.12 13.94
N LEU A 33 1.97 -12.07 13.88
CA LEU A 33 0.56 -11.82 14.22
C LEU A 33 0.34 -11.62 15.74
N GLY A 34 1.35 -11.88 16.57
CA GLY A 34 1.29 -11.90 18.02
C GLY A 34 0.31 -12.93 18.58
N LEU A 35 0.28 -14.10 17.95
CA LEU A 35 -0.52 -15.27 18.34
C LEU A 35 0.40 -16.45 18.63
N SER A 36 -0.12 -17.47 19.31
CA SER A 36 0.63 -18.71 19.47
C SER A 36 0.65 -19.54 18.17
N PRO A 37 1.70 -20.33 17.89
CA PRO A 37 1.74 -21.20 16.72
C PRO A 37 0.54 -22.15 16.63
N ALA A 38 0.07 -22.66 17.78
CA ALA A 38 -1.11 -23.52 17.86
C ALA A 38 -2.39 -22.78 17.44
N GLN A 39 -2.58 -21.53 17.88
CA GLN A 39 -3.72 -20.71 17.48
C GLN A 39 -3.74 -20.50 15.97
N VAL A 40 -2.63 -20.07 15.38
CA VAL A 40 -2.56 -19.83 13.93
C VAL A 40 -2.80 -21.13 13.14
N SER A 41 -2.19 -22.25 13.57
CA SER A 41 -2.41 -23.55 12.93
C SER A 41 -3.89 -23.95 12.94
N GLN A 42 -4.57 -23.79 14.08
CA GLN A 42 -5.98 -24.18 14.21
C GLN A 42 -6.91 -23.27 13.40
N VAL A 43 -6.60 -21.98 13.30
CA VAL A 43 -7.34 -21.04 12.44
C VAL A 43 -7.15 -21.40 10.97
N ILE A 44 -5.90 -21.60 10.52
CA ILE A 44 -5.57 -22.01 9.14
C ILE A 44 -6.20 -23.35 8.77
N SER A 45 -6.34 -24.28 9.73
CA SER A 45 -6.99 -25.57 9.47
C SER A 45 -8.51 -25.56 9.66
N GLY A 46 -9.11 -24.42 10.02
CA GLY A 46 -10.55 -24.30 10.30
C GLY A 46 -11.02 -24.99 11.58
N LYS A 47 -10.11 -25.44 12.45
CA LYS A 47 -10.44 -26.13 13.71
C LYS A 47 -10.82 -25.17 14.84
N ARG A 48 -10.54 -23.87 14.68
CA ARG A 48 -10.83 -22.84 15.68
C ARG A 48 -11.37 -21.58 15.02
N ALA A 49 -12.50 -21.09 15.53
CA ALA A 49 -13.06 -19.79 15.15
C ALA A 49 -12.19 -18.63 15.66
N VAL A 50 -12.17 -17.53 14.90
CA VAL A 50 -11.40 -16.32 15.23
C VAL A 50 -12.26 -15.39 16.09
N THR A 51 -11.74 -14.96 17.24
CA THR A 51 -12.41 -13.94 18.06
C THR A 51 -12.25 -12.55 17.44
N MET A 52 -13.19 -11.63 17.71
CA MET A 52 -13.10 -10.24 17.23
C MET A 52 -11.80 -9.54 17.61
N LYS A 53 -11.27 -9.79 18.82
CA LYS A 53 -9.98 -9.23 19.26
C LYS A 53 -8.81 -9.75 18.42
N THR A 54 -8.78 -11.06 18.18
CA THR A 54 -7.78 -11.70 17.31
C THR A 54 -7.89 -11.19 15.88
N TYR A 55 -9.12 -11.05 15.38
CA TYR A 55 -9.40 -10.58 14.05
C TYR A 55 -8.88 -9.15 13.80
N ARG A 56 -9.22 -8.20 14.68
CA ARG A 56 -8.73 -6.80 14.56
C ARG A 56 -7.21 -6.74 14.50
N ARG A 57 -6.53 -7.53 15.33
CA ARG A 57 -5.07 -7.63 15.33
C ARG A 57 -4.53 -8.17 13.99
N ILE A 58 -5.14 -9.22 13.44
CA ILE A 58 -4.75 -9.76 12.14
C ILE A 58 -4.96 -8.72 11.04
N ALA A 59 -6.12 -8.06 11.02
CA ALA A 59 -6.47 -7.05 10.02
C ALA A 59 -5.49 -5.88 10.00
N GLU A 60 -5.07 -5.42 11.17
CA GLU A 60 -4.07 -4.35 11.32
C GLU A 60 -2.69 -4.78 10.79
N ILE A 61 -2.19 -5.96 11.21
CA ILE A 61 -0.85 -6.45 10.88
C ILE A 61 -0.73 -6.87 9.42
N LEU A 62 -1.79 -7.43 8.84
CA LEU A 62 -1.84 -7.86 7.44
C LEU A 62 -2.40 -6.81 6.50
N HIS A 63 -2.73 -5.64 7.04
CA HIS A 63 -3.17 -4.47 6.30
C HIS A 63 -4.41 -4.69 5.42
N PHE A 64 -5.44 -5.29 6.01
CA PHE A 64 -6.71 -5.53 5.30
C PHE A 64 -7.37 -4.20 4.92
N SER A 65 -7.85 -4.16 3.69
CA SER A 65 -8.72 -3.10 3.19
C SER A 65 -10.07 -3.11 3.92
N PRO A 66 -10.84 -2.03 3.87
CA PRO A 66 -12.22 -2.03 4.34
C PRO A 66 -13.01 -3.22 3.81
N LEU A 67 -13.02 -3.45 2.50
CA LEU A 67 -13.85 -4.49 1.87
C LEU A 67 -13.45 -5.90 2.34
N GLU A 68 -12.16 -6.21 2.36
CA GLU A 68 -11.63 -7.45 2.97
C GLU A 68 -12.08 -7.55 4.44
N SER A 69 -11.99 -6.42 5.15
CA SER A 69 -12.32 -6.40 6.57
C SER A 69 -13.77 -6.73 6.84
N MET A 70 -14.68 -6.26 6.00
CA MET A 70 -16.10 -6.55 6.07
C MET A 70 -16.39 -8.01 5.74
N GLN A 71 -15.86 -8.50 4.62
CA GLN A 71 -16.08 -9.89 4.18
C GLN A 71 -15.69 -10.90 5.26
N PHE A 72 -14.54 -10.69 5.91
CA PHE A 72 -14.11 -11.57 7.00
C PHE A 72 -14.92 -11.37 8.28
N LEU A 73 -15.44 -10.16 8.54
CA LEU A 73 -16.33 -9.93 9.68
C LEU A 73 -17.68 -10.62 9.52
N GLU A 74 -18.26 -10.61 8.32
CA GLU A 74 -19.49 -11.35 8.03
C GLU A 74 -19.29 -12.86 8.24
N GLU A 75 -18.15 -13.41 7.79
CA GLU A 75 -17.75 -14.80 8.02
C GLU A 75 -17.69 -15.14 9.52
N ILE A 76 -17.15 -14.23 10.34
CA ILE A 76 -16.97 -14.44 11.80
C ILE A 76 -18.28 -14.26 12.58
N SER A 77 -19.09 -13.26 12.22
CA SER A 77 -20.26 -12.81 12.98
C SER A 77 -21.59 -13.43 12.56
N LYS A 78 -21.64 -14.18 11.45
CA LYS A 78 -22.86 -14.82 10.92
C LYS A 78 -24.05 -13.86 10.73
N GLY A 79 -23.79 -12.63 10.25
CA GLY A 79 -24.80 -11.86 9.50
C GLY A 79 -25.57 -10.74 10.22
N GLU A 80 -25.03 -10.10 11.26
CA GLU A 80 -25.78 -9.06 12.01
C GLU A 80 -25.26 -7.61 11.86
N ALA A 81 -24.75 -7.23 10.69
CA ALA A 81 -24.52 -5.81 10.40
C ALA A 81 -25.33 -5.39 9.16
N ALA A 82 -26.27 -4.46 9.34
CA ALA A 82 -26.82 -3.70 8.22
C ALA A 82 -25.72 -2.75 7.72
N ILE A 83 -25.04 -3.13 6.64
CA ILE A 83 -23.91 -2.36 6.11
C ILE A 83 -24.40 -1.44 5.00
N ASP A 84 -24.13 -0.14 5.16
CA ASP A 84 -24.27 0.83 4.08
C ASP A 84 -23.19 0.55 3.00
N GLN A 85 -23.60 -0.19 1.97
CA GLN A 85 -22.74 -0.58 0.85
C GLN A 85 -22.09 0.63 0.15
N ARG A 86 -22.78 1.78 0.11
CA ARG A 86 -22.27 2.98 -0.55
C ARG A 86 -21.13 3.59 0.26
N LYS A 87 -21.34 3.77 1.58
CA LYS A 87 -20.30 4.23 2.48
C LYS A 87 -19.07 3.31 2.44
N MET A 88 -19.32 2.01 2.39
CA MET A 88 -18.27 1.01 2.32
C MET A 88 -17.43 1.10 1.04
N MET A 89 -18.09 1.26 -0.11
CA MET A 89 -17.42 1.40 -1.40
C MET A 89 -16.56 2.67 -1.43
N MET A 90 -17.02 3.78 -0.86
CA MET A 90 -16.21 5.01 -0.76
C MET A 90 -14.97 4.80 0.11
N SER A 91 -15.12 4.16 1.27
CA SER A 91 -13.96 3.86 2.15
C SER A 91 -12.96 2.92 1.48
N GLU A 92 -13.43 1.94 0.70
CA GLU A 92 -12.56 1.08 -0.10
C GLU A 92 -11.83 1.88 -1.19
N ASP A 93 -12.52 2.80 -1.85
CA ASP A 93 -11.94 3.65 -2.90
C ASP A 93 -10.84 4.55 -2.34
N GLU A 94 -11.09 5.23 -1.23
CA GLU A 94 -10.11 6.05 -0.50
C GLU A 94 -8.90 5.21 -0.06
N PHE A 95 -9.15 4.01 0.45
CA PHE A 95 -8.09 3.09 0.84
C PHE A 95 -7.20 2.73 -0.34
N ARG A 96 -7.81 2.29 -1.45
CA ARG A 96 -7.11 1.81 -2.66
C ARG A 96 -6.36 2.92 -3.37
N LEU A 97 -6.93 4.12 -3.43
CA LEU A 97 -6.26 5.29 -4.01
C LEU A 97 -4.88 5.52 -3.38
N ILE A 98 -4.78 5.38 -2.05
CA ILE A 98 -3.52 5.56 -1.32
C ILE A 98 -2.67 4.30 -1.36
N ALA A 99 -3.28 3.14 -1.15
CA ALA A 99 -2.59 1.87 -0.95
C ALA A 99 -1.91 1.32 -2.21
N ASP A 100 -2.54 1.54 -3.37
CA ASP A 100 -2.12 0.95 -4.63
C ASP A 100 -1.45 2.01 -5.52
N TRP A 101 -0.14 1.85 -5.75
CA TRP A 101 0.73 2.88 -6.35
C TRP A 101 0.30 3.34 -7.76
N TRP A 102 -0.34 2.44 -8.52
CA TRP A 102 -0.68 2.70 -9.92
C TRP A 102 -1.73 3.80 -10.09
N HIS A 103 -2.54 4.10 -9.08
CA HIS A 103 -3.48 5.22 -9.16
C HIS A 103 -2.76 6.55 -9.37
N PHE A 104 -1.72 6.83 -8.58
CA PHE A 104 -0.90 8.04 -8.75
C PHE A 104 -0.11 8.02 -10.06
N ALA A 105 0.39 6.85 -10.48
CA ALA A 105 1.09 6.74 -11.76
C ALA A 105 0.16 7.04 -12.95
N ILE A 106 -1.09 6.56 -12.91
CA ILE A 106 -2.11 6.86 -13.93
C ILE A 106 -2.41 8.36 -13.97
N LEU A 107 -2.57 9.01 -12.82
CA LEU A 107 -2.73 10.46 -12.77
C LEU A 107 -1.52 11.18 -13.38
N SER A 108 -0.29 10.77 -13.06
CA SER A 108 0.91 11.34 -13.68
C SER A 108 0.98 11.12 -15.20
N LEU A 109 0.51 9.97 -15.71
CA LEU A 109 0.42 9.70 -17.15
C LEU A 109 -0.49 10.71 -17.87
N THR A 110 -1.52 11.26 -17.21
CA THR A 110 -2.39 12.28 -17.82
C THR A 110 -1.66 13.57 -18.16
N HIS A 111 -0.49 13.83 -17.55
CA HIS A 111 0.30 15.03 -17.79
C HIS A 111 1.27 14.86 -18.97
N ILE A 112 1.42 13.64 -19.50
CA ILE A 112 2.27 13.36 -20.66
C ILE A 112 1.49 13.64 -21.96
N PRO A 113 1.97 14.54 -22.85
CA PRO A 113 1.31 14.83 -24.12
C PRO A 113 1.08 13.57 -24.96
N GLY A 114 -0.13 13.45 -25.51
CA GLY A 114 -0.50 12.32 -26.37
C GLY A 114 -0.91 11.04 -25.64
N MET A 115 -0.97 11.06 -24.30
CA MET A 115 -1.48 9.92 -23.54
C MET A 115 -2.95 9.63 -23.89
N LYS A 116 -3.23 8.38 -24.26
CA LYS A 116 -4.58 7.91 -24.62
C LYS A 116 -5.29 7.32 -23.41
N LYS A 117 -6.61 7.45 -23.37
CA LYS A 117 -7.51 6.81 -22.40
C LYS A 117 -7.69 5.29 -22.64
N ASP A 118 -6.60 4.58 -22.78
CA ASP A 118 -6.60 3.15 -23.09
C ASP A 118 -5.96 2.35 -21.93
N ALA A 119 -6.79 1.53 -21.28
CA ALA A 119 -6.35 0.69 -20.17
C ALA A 119 -5.25 -0.31 -20.56
N HIS A 120 -5.26 -0.81 -21.81
CA HIS A 120 -4.22 -1.70 -22.31
C HIS A 120 -2.88 -0.95 -22.43
N LEU A 121 -2.89 0.23 -23.04
CA LEU A 121 -1.68 1.04 -23.19
C LEU A 121 -1.10 1.47 -21.82
N ILE A 122 -1.98 1.86 -20.90
CA ILE A 122 -1.60 2.17 -19.51
C ILE A 122 -1.01 0.94 -18.82
N SER A 123 -1.61 -0.24 -19.00
CA SER A 123 -1.12 -1.47 -18.40
C SER A 123 0.29 -1.85 -18.88
N GLU A 124 0.56 -1.68 -20.18
CA GLU A 124 1.86 -1.93 -20.80
C GLU A 124 2.92 -0.93 -20.29
N ARG A 125 2.58 0.37 -20.28
CA ARG A 125 3.47 1.44 -19.78
C ARG A 125 3.87 1.23 -18.32
N LEU A 126 2.93 0.80 -17.47
CA LEU A 126 3.15 0.66 -16.03
C LEU A 126 3.61 -0.74 -15.60
N GLY A 127 3.51 -1.75 -16.48
CA GLY A 127 3.80 -3.13 -16.13
C GLY A 127 2.80 -3.72 -15.12
N ILE A 128 1.53 -3.29 -15.20
CA ILE A 128 0.42 -3.84 -14.40
C ILE A 128 -0.50 -4.67 -15.30
N SER A 129 -1.42 -5.44 -14.70
CA SER A 129 -2.40 -6.16 -15.50
C SER A 129 -3.44 -5.21 -16.14
N PRO A 130 -4.01 -5.55 -17.31
CA PRO A 130 -5.09 -4.77 -17.92
C PRO A 130 -6.29 -4.57 -17.00
N ASP A 131 -6.57 -5.58 -16.16
CA ASP A 131 -7.65 -5.52 -15.17
C ASP A 131 -7.37 -4.50 -14.07
N GLN A 132 -6.14 -4.44 -13.55
CA GLN A 132 -5.72 -3.40 -12.59
C GLN A 132 -5.84 -2.00 -13.19
N ALA A 133 -5.38 -1.81 -14.43
CA ALA A 133 -5.48 -0.52 -15.11
C ALA A 133 -6.94 -0.08 -15.25
N ARG A 134 -7.80 -0.97 -15.75
CA ARG A 134 -9.25 -0.71 -15.90
C ARG A 134 -9.91 -0.37 -14.56
N GLN A 135 -9.71 -1.19 -13.52
CA GLN A 135 -10.28 -0.95 -12.20
C GLN A 135 -9.79 0.37 -11.57
N ALA A 136 -8.53 0.72 -11.80
CA ALA A 136 -7.96 1.98 -11.30
C ALA A 136 -8.57 3.19 -11.99
N ILE A 137 -8.75 3.14 -13.32
CA ILE A 137 -9.41 4.21 -14.09
C ILE A 137 -10.85 4.39 -13.62
N GLU A 138 -11.62 3.30 -13.53
CA GLU A 138 -13.02 3.31 -13.04
C GLU A 138 -13.11 3.91 -11.63
N ARG A 139 -12.14 3.59 -10.76
CA ARG A 139 -12.07 4.14 -9.40
C ARG A 139 -11.77 5.63 -9.40
N LEU A 140 -10.76 6.05 -10.15
CA LEU A 140 -10.37 7.46 -10.25
C LEU A 140 -11.51 8.32 -10.81
N GLU A 141 -12.24 7.80 -11.80
CA GLU A 141 -13.43 8.46 -12.34
C GLU A 141 -14.57 8.52 -11.32
N ARG A 142 -14.87 7.42 -10.63
CA ARG A 142 -15.89 7.37 -9.57
C ARG A 142 -15.59 8.31 -8.40
N MET A 143 -14.32 8.49 -8.07
CA MET A 143 -13.86 9.43 -7.05
C MET A 143 -13.82 10.88 -7.54
N GLY A 144 -14.11 11.14 -8.82
CA GLY A 144 -14.11 12.48 -9.39
C GLY A 144 -12.72 13.11 -9.52
N VAL A 145 -11.66 12.30 -9.52
CA VAL A 145 -10.27 12.79 -9.64
C VAL A 145 -9.75 12.72 -11.07
N LEU A 146 -10.38 11.90 -11.92
CA LEU A 146 -10.01 11.71 -13.33
C LEU A 146 -11.26 11.82 -14.22
N SER A 147 -11.12 12.47 -15.38
CA SER A 147 -12.13 12.48 -16.45
C SER A 147 -11.67 11.62 -17.61
N VAL A 148 -12.55 10.73 -18.10
CA VAL A 148 -12.28 9.81 -19.23
C VAL A 148 -13.19 10.13 -20.42
N GLY A 149 -13.55 11.40 -20.58
CA GLY A 149 -14.46 11.91 -21.62
C GLY A 149 -13.77 12.22 -22.95
N ALA A 150 -13.96 13.44 -23.45
CA ALA A 150 -13.24 13.93 -24.65
C ALA A 150 -11.73 14.06 -24.42
N LYS A 151 -11.32 14.28 -23.17
CA LYS A 151 -9.93 14.34 -22.72
C LYS A 151 -9.70 13.33 -21.61
N PHE A 152 -8.44 12.88 -21.50
CA PHE A 152 -7.94 12.07 -20.41
C PHE A 152 -7.17 12.98 -19.46
N GLU A 153 -7.87 13.55 -18.47
CA GLU A 153 -7.30 14.62 -17.65
C GLU A 153 -7.69 14.46 -16.18
N GLN A 154 -6.75 14.80 -15.31
CA GLN A 154 -6.99 14.93 -13.88
C GLN A 154 -7.84 16.17 -13.59
N ILE A 155 -8.90 16.01 -12.79
CA ILE A 155 -9.89 17.08 -12.53
C ILE A 155 -9.55 17.87 -11.25
N CYS A 156 -8.80 17.26 -10.33
CA CYS A 156 -8.44 17.86 -9.05
C CYS A 156 -6.97 18.29 -8.98
N ASP A 157 -6.64 19.14 -8.02
CA ASP A 157 -5.25 19.45 -7.68
C ASP A 157 -4.47 18.18 -7.29
N ALA A 158 -3.14 18.27 -7.33
CA ALA A 158 -2.24 17.19 -6.97
C ALA A 158 -2.58 16.62 -5.58
N ILE A 159 -3.03 15.37 -5.55
CA ILE A 159 -3.39 14.67 -4.32
C ILE A 159 -2.13 14.38 -3.53
N ARG A 160 -1.99 15.01 -2.36
CA ARG A 160 -0.88 14.76 -1.43
C ARG A 160 -1.34 13.85 -0.31
N VAL A 161 -0.69 12.70 -0.16
CA VAL A 161 -0.87 11.85 1.02
C VAL A 161 -0.09 12.47 2.17
N ILE A 162 -0.81 13.10 3.13
CA ILE A 162 -0.22 13.66 4.34
C ILE A 162 -0.11 12.53 5.38
N THR A 163 1.12 12.18 5.77
CA THR A 163 1.45 10.98 6.55
C THR A 163 1.53 11.23 8.06
N GLU A 164 0.75 12.16 8.61
CA GLU A 164 0.84 12.51 10.04
C GLU A 164 0.37 11.39 10.98
N LYS A 165 -0.38 10.41 10.46
CA LYS A 165 -0.77 9.20 11.19
C LYS A 165 -0.47 7.95 10.35
N PRO A 166 0.09 6.87 10.95
CA PRO A 166 0.23 5.61 10.26
C PRO A 166 -1.17 5.07 9.94
N SER A 167 -1.50 4.99 8.65
CA SER A 167 -2.69 4.28 8.18
C SER A 167 -2.28 2.96 7.53
N VAL A 168 -3.20 2.02 7.52
CA VAL A 168 -3.04 0.73 6.85
C VAL A 168 -2.73 0.92 5.36
N SER A 169 -3.38 1.89 4.71
CA SER A 169 -3.14 2.21 3.30
C SER A 169 -1.73 2.74 3.04
N ILE A 170 -1.20 3.62 3.90
CA ILE A 170 0.17 4.14 3.78
C ILE A 170 1.21 3.03 3.92
N GLN A 171 1.03 2.13 4.89
CA GLN A 171 1.94 1.00 5.09
C GLN A 171 1.96 0.06 3.87
N ARG A 172 0.78 -0.25 3.31
CA ARG A 172 0.65 -1.03 2.07
C ARG A 172 1.31 -0.34 0.87
N SER A 173 1.12 0.98 0.74
CA SER A 173 1.74 1.80 -0.29
C SER A 173 3.28 1.76 -0.22
N HIS A 174 3.84 1.91 0.98
CA HIS A 174 5.29 1.78 1.19
C HIS A 174 5.81 0.38 0.87
N GLN A 175 5.08 -0.69 1.24
CA GLN A 175 5.46 -2.06 0.89
C GLN A 175 5.51 -2.27 -0.62
N GLN A 176 4.52 -1.76 -1.37
CA GLN A 176 4.52 -1.85 -2.83
C GLN A 176 5.66 -1.03 -3.45
N THR A 177 5.91 0.18 -2.95
CA THR A 177 7.01 1.03 -3.43
C THR A 177 8.37 0.37 -3.24
N LEU A 178 8.60 -0.27 -2.09
CA LEU A 178 9.83 -1.02 -1.82
C LEU A 178 9.96 -2.26 -2.72
N ALA A 179 8.85 -2.94 -3.02
CA ALA A 179 8.84 -4.05 -3.96
C ALA A 179 9.20 -3.61 -5.38
N LEU A 180 8.64 -2.48 -5.85
CA LEU A 180 9.01 -1.86 -7.11
C LEU A 180 10.49 -1.49 -7.15
N ALA A 181 11.00 -0.84 -6.10
CA ALA A 181 12.41 -0.47 -6.03
C ALA A 181 13.33 -1.70 -6.11
N ALA A 182 12.96 -2.81 -5.48
CA ALA A 182 13.70 -4.06 -5.61
C ALA A 182 13.66 -4.64 -7.04
N GLU A 183 12.51 -4.59 -7.72
CA GLU A 183 12.36 -5.05 -9.11
C GLU A 183 13.19 -4.18 -10.08
N LYS A 184 13.18 -2.86 -9.89
CA LYS A 184 13.87 -1.89 -10.76
C LYS A 184 15.38 -1.83 -10.51
N LEU A 185 15.96 -2.75 -9.74
CA LEU A 185 17.41 -2.95 -9.65
C LEU A 185 18.05 -3.38 -10.98
N SER A 186 17.26 -3.86 -11.94
CA SER A 186 17.71 -4.28 -13.28
C SER A 186 17.74 -3.14 -14.31
N VAL A 187 17.15 -1.97 -13.99
CA VAL A 187 17.13 -0.81 -14.88
C VAL A 187 18.57 -0.28 -15.10
N PRO A 188 18.94 0.21 -16.30
CA PRO A 188 20.27 0.78 -16.55
C PRO A 188 20.64 1.91 -15.57
N LEU A 189 21.93 2.05 -15.28
CA LEU A 189 22.44 3.01 -14.26
C LEU A 189 22.15 4.47 -14.65
N GLU A 190 22.05 4.77 -15.94
CA GLU A 190 21.77 6.09 -16.48
C GLU A 190 20.33 6.55 -16.19
N LEU A 191 19.43 5.60 -15.89
CA LEU A 191 18.00 5.84 -15.65
C LEU A 191 17.60 5.67 -14.18
N ARG A 192 18.55 5.38 -13.28
CA ARG A 192 18.25 5.17 -11.86
C ARG A 192 19.35 5.67 -10.93
N ASP A 193 18.95 6.05 -9.72
CA ASP A 193 19.87 6.30 -8.62
C ASP A 193 19.47 5.45 -7.40
N TYR A 194 20.37 4.58 -6.95
CA TYR A 194 20.19 3.75 -5.76
C TYR A 194 21.35 4.00 -4.81
N THR A 195 21.18 4.95 -3.90
CA THR A 195 22.18 5.29 -2.89
C THR A 195 21.68 4.92 -1.50
N SER A 196 22.55 4.33 -0.68
CA SER A 196 22.28 4.08 0.74
C SER A 196 23.48 4.45 1.59
N MET A 197 23.21 4.91 2.81
CA MET A 197 24.25 5.23 3.79
C MET A 197 23.82 4.74 5.17
N THR A 198 24.79 4.26 5.95
CA THR A 198 24.57 3.82 7.33
C THR A 198 25.38 4.72 8.25
N MET A 199 24.74 5.29 9.26
CA MET A 199 25.36 6.24 10.19
C MET A 199 24.84 6.07 11.61
N ALA A 200 25.71 6.32 12.59
CA ALA A 200 25.29 6.53 13.97
C ALA A 200 24.73 7.95 14.10
N ILE A 201 23.54 8.10 14.68
CA ILE A 201 22.86 9.39 14.83
C ILE A 201 22.45 9.65 16.28
N ASN A 202 22.19 10.91 16.61
CA ASN A 202 21.44 11.27 17.80
C ASN A 202 19.93 11.31 17.46
N PRO A 203 19.08 10.41 18.00
CA PRO A 203 17.65 10.38 17.71
C PRO A 203 16.91 11.70 18.00
N LYS A 204 17.43 12.55 18.90
CA LYS A 204 16.87 13.88 19.19
C LYS A 204 16.90 14.81 17.97
N ASN A 205 17.74 14.52 16.97
CA ASN A 205 17.82 15.28 15.73
C ASN A 205 16.87 14.76 14.63
N LEU A 206 16.14 13.66 14.84
CA LEU A 206 15.20 13.12 13.85
C LEU A 206 14.15 14.12 13.35
N PRO A 207 13.54 14.98 14.20
CA PRO A 207 12.59 15.99 13.71
C PRO A 207 13.23 16.96 12.70
N LYS A 208 14.46 17.42 12.96
CA LYS A 208 15.22 18.28 12.05
C LYS A 208 15.58 17.56 10.75
N ALA A 209 16.02 16.31 10.84
CA ALA A 209 16.34 15.48 9.68
C ALA A 209 15.11 15.24 8.79
N LYS A 210 13.95 14.93 9.39
CA LYS A 210 12.68 14.76 8.66
C LYS A 210 12.29 16.04 7.91
N LYS A 211 12.46 17.20 8.54
CA LYS A 211 12.20 18.49 7.88
C LYS A 211 13.14 18.73 6.70
N ALA A 212 14.43 18.46 6.86
CA ALA A 212 15.40 18.58 5.77
C ALA A 212 15.08 17.64 4.59
N ILE A 213 14.65 16.40 4.87
CA ILE A 213 14.20 15.44 3.85
C ILE A 213 12.94 15.94 3.12
N GLU A 214 11.99 16.53 3.85
CA GLU A 214 10.79 17.13 3.27
C GLU A 214 11.16 18.28 2.31
N ASP A 215 12.02 19.20 2.73
CA ASP A 215 12.46 20.34 1.92
C ASP A 215 13.24 19.86 0.68
N PHE A 216 14.10 18.86 0.84
CA PHE A 216 14.79 18.20 -0.28
C PHE A 216 13.82 17.60 -1.29
N ARG A 217 12.83 16.82 -0.84
CA ARG A 217 11.77 16.26 -1.71
C ARG A 217 11.04 17.35 -2.48
N ASN A 218 10.65 18.43 -1.81
CA ASN A 218 9.96 19.56 -2.43
C ASN A 218 10.82 20.23 -3.52
N ASN A 219 12.14 20.31 -3.31
CA ASN A 219 13.07 20.86 -4.30
C ASN A 219 13.23 19.93 -5.51
N ILE A 220 13.28 18.61 -5.32
CA ILE A 220 13.33 17.63 -6.43
C ILE A 220 12.06 17.73 -7.28
N VAL A 221 10.88 17.79 -6.67
CA VAL A 221 9.62 17.96 -7.42
C VAL A 221 9.67 19.22 -8.28
N LYS A 222 10.03 20.38 -7.70
CA LYS A 222 10.16 21.65 -8.45
C LYS A 222 11.20 21.61 -9.57
N LEU A 223 12.23 20.77 -9.45
CA LEU A 223 13.25 20.60 -10.46
C LEU A 223 12.73 19.78 -11.65
N LEU A 224 12.08 18.64 -11.37
CA LEU A 224 11.60 17.70 -12.36
C LEU A 224 10.30 18.12 -13.04
N ASP A 225 9.51 18.98 -12.40
CA ASP A 225 8.25 19.55 -12.94
C ASP A 225 8.50 20.65 -14.00
N LYS A 226 9.75 20.86 -14.43
CA LYS A 226 10.10 21.87 -15.44
C LYS A 226 10.12 21.25 -16.83
N GLY A 227 9.36 21.86 -17.74
CA GLY A 227 9.31 21.46 -19.15
C GLY A 227 8.17 20.50 -19.46
N GLU A 228 8.19 19.91 -20.64
CA GLU A 228 7.18 18.93 -21.04
C GLU A 228 7.47 17.56 -20.43
N ALA A 229 6.50 17.01 -19.71
CA ALA A 229 6.60 15.68 -19.12
C ALA A 229 6.54 14.60 -20.21
N SER A 230 7.49 13.68 -20.19
CA SER A 230 7.56 12.56 -21.15
C SER A 230 7.51 11.18 -20.49
N GLU A 231 7.92 11.09 -19.22
CA GLU A 231 8.03 9.83 -18.49
C GLU A 231 7.61 9.98 -17.02
N VAL A 232 7.18 8.87 -16.40
CA VAL A 232 6.74 8.84 -15.00
C VAL A 232 7.82 8.18 -14.13
N TYR A 233 8.33 8.93 -13.16
CA TYR A 233 9.32 8.45 -12.19
C TYR A 233 8.74 8.39 -10.78
N THR A 234 9.10 7.35 -10.03
CA THR A 234 8.83 7.28 -8.59
C THR A 234 10.08 7.67 -7.81
N PHE A 235 9.97 8.70 -6.99
CA PHE A 235 11.01 9.11 -6.05
C PHE A 235 10.63 8.71 -4.63
N ALA A 236 11.49 7.92 -3.97
CA ALA A 236 11.26 7.45 -2.61
C ALA A 236 12.53 7.62 -1.76
N CYS A 237 12.38 8.21 -0.57
CA CYS A 237 13.45 8.32 0.43
C CYS A 237 13.00 7.66 1.73
N GLN A 238 13.85 6.83 2.33
CA GLN A 238 13.56 6.16 3.59
C GLN A 238 14.65 6.47 4.62
N LEU A 239 14.22 6.85 5.82
CA LEU A 239 15.06 6.96 7.01
C LEU A 239 14.43 6.08 8.08
N PHE A 240 15.09 4.97 8.42
CA PHE A 240 14.60 3.97 9.36
C PHE A 240 15.71 3.55 10.33
N PRO A 241 15.37 3.13 11.56
CA PRO A 241 16.37 2.59 12.47
C PRO A 241 16.90 1.25 11.94
N LEU A 242 18.22 1.11 11.88
CA LEU A 242 18.87 -0.17 11.59
C LEU A 242 18.89 -1.08 12.84
N THR A 243 18.97 -0.47 14.02
CA THR A 243 18.95 -1.19 15.30
C THR A 243 17.53 -1.51 15.73
N GLN A 244 17.37 -2.55 16.55
CA GLN A 244 16.08 -2.84 17.19
C GLN A 244 15.80 -1.74 18.21
N VAL A 245 14.88 -0.84 17.87
CA VAL A 245 14.37 0.17 18.81
C VAL A 245 13.19 -0.46 19.55
N PRO A 246 13.13 -0.37 20.89
CA PRO A 246 11.94 -0.77 21.64
C PRO A 246 10.71 -0.08 21.06
N GLU A 247 9.60 -0.81 20.90
CA GLU A 247 8.35 -0.17 20.48
C GLU A 247 8.05 0.99 21.44
N PRO A 248 7.73 2.18 20.93
CA PRO A 248 7.23 3.24 21.79
C PRO A 248 6.00 2.69 22.49
N ALA A 249 5.97 2.77 23.83
CA ALA A 249 4.83 2.35 24.61
C ALA A 249 3.59 3.02 24.00
N VAL A 250 2.72 2.22 23.38
CA VAL A 250 1.46 2.70 22.84
C VAL A 250 0.79 3.43 23.99
N ALA A 251 0.63 4.75 23.85
CA ALA A 251 -0.11 5.54 24.83
C ALA A 251 -1.45 4.83 24.97
N LYS A 252 -1.69 4.22 26.13
CA LYS A 252 -3.01 3.70 26.46
C LYS A 252 -3.92 4.92 26.41
N GLU A 253 -4.74 5.00 25.38
CA GLU A 253 -5.85 5.94 25.36
C GLU A 253 -6.64 5.70 26.65
N ALA A 254 -6.71 6.75 27.47
CA ALA A 254 -7.50 6.82 28.68
C ALA A 254 -8.96 7.09 28.34
#